data_AF-A0A7L3J1F1-F1
#
_entry.id   AF-A0A7L3J1F1-F1
#
_cell.length_a   1.000
_cell.length_b   1.000
_cell.length_c   1.000
_cell.angle_alpha   90.00
_cell.angle_beta   90.00
_cell.angle_gamma   90.00
#
_symmetry.space_group_name_H-M   'P 1'
#
loop_
_entity.id
_entity.type
_entity.pdbx_description
1 polymer ?
#
loop_
_entity_poly.entity_id
_entity_poly.type
_entity_poly.pdbx_seq_one_letter_code
_entity_poly.pdbx_strand_id
1 'polypeptide(L)'
;FLTVLNPDNSFEILVDQTVVNSGNLLNDMSPPVNPPREIEDPNDQKPEDWDERPKIPDPDAVKPDDWDEDAPAKIADENAVKPEGWLDDEPEYVADPDAEKPEDWDEDMDGEWEAPQIANPKCETAPGCGTWQRPMIDNPNYKGKWKPPMIDNVNYQGIWKPRKIPNPDFFEDLEPFKMTPFSAVGLELWSMTSDIFFDNFIICTERAVADDWASDGWGLKKAADGAAEPGVVGQMMAAAEERPWLWVVYILTVALPVFLVVLFCCSGKKQPSAAEYKKTDAPQPDVMDEEKEEEKDKGGKEEEEEEEEANEEKLGGASQEEEEEEEEEERKPASEDEENVNRSPRNRKPRKD
;
A
#
# COMPACT_ATOMS: atom_id res chain seq x y z
N PHE A 1 -0.54 -10.89 20.24
CA PHE A 1 -1.11 -9.63 20.77
C PHE A 1 -1.12 -9.71 22.29
N LEU A 2 -0.61 -8.69 22.97
CA LEU A 2 -0.64 -8.55 24.42
C LEU A 2 -1.13 -7.13 24.76
N THR A 3 -2.14 -7.04 25.62
CA THR A 3 -2.64 -5.75 26.12
C THR A 3 -2.36 -5.69 27.61
N VAL A 4 -1.66 -4.65 28.04
CA VAL A 4 -1.38 -4.37 29.44
C VAL A 4 -2.12 -3.11 29.82
N LEU A 5 -2.87 -3.17 30.91
CA LEU A 5 -3.54 -2.03 31.49
C LEU A 5 -3.11 -1.87 32.95
N ASN A 6 -2.61 -0.69 33.30
CA ASN A 6 -2.07 -0.41 34.61
C ASN A 6 -3.04 0.41 35.49
N PRO A 7 -2.94 0.31 36.83
CA PRO A 7 -3.78 1.07 37.74
C PRO A 7 -3.66 2.60 37.68
N ASP A 8 -2.62 3.12 37.04
CA ASP A 8 -2.40 4.55 36.79
C ASP A 8 -3.13 5.07 35.54
N ASN A 9 -4.04 4.26 34.99
CA ASN A 9 -4.76 4.48 33.74
C ASN A 9 -3.88 4.45 32.48
N SER A 10 -2.61 4.04 32.57
CA SER A 10 -1.78 3.79 31.38
C SER A 10 -2.11 2.45 30.75
N PHE A 11 -2.01 2.38 29.42
CA PHE A 11 -2.14 1.15 28.67
C PHE A 11 -0.98 0.99 27.69
N GLU A 12 -0.62 -0.26 27.42
CA GLU A 12 0.34 -0.66 26.40
C GLU A 12 -0.27 -1.79 25.58
N ILE A 13 -0.18 -1.71 24.26
CA ILE A 13 -0.56 -2.75 23.33
C ILE A 13 0.70 -3.18 22.61
N LEU A 14 1.01 -4.47 22.73
CA LEU A 14 2.14 -5.11 22.11
C LEU A 14 1.65 -6.09 21.04
N VAL A 15 2.28 -6.04 19.89
CA VAL A 15 2.13 -7.04 18.82
C VAL A 15 3.49 -7.66 18.63
N ASP A 16 3.57 -8.98 18.70
CA ASP A 16 4.82 -9.72 18.52
C ASP A 16 5.96 -9.21 19.44
N GLN A 17 5.62 -8.99 20.72
CA GLN A 17 6.50 -8.41 21.75
C GLN A 17 7.01 -6.98 21.49
N THR A 18 6.52 -6.32 20.44
CA THR A 18 6.84 -4.94 20.11
C THR A 18 5.70 -4.02 20.53
N VAL A 19 5.99 -2.95 21.25
CA VAL A 19 4.99 -1.94 21.62
C VAL A 19 4.54 -1.20 20.36
N VAL A 20 3.28 -1.39 19.97
CA VAL A 20 2.68 -0.70 18.81
C VAL A 20 1.89 0.52 19.22
N ASN A 21 1.37 0.54 20.44
CA ASN A 21 0.58 1.64 20.97
C ASN A 21 0.75 1.69 22.49
N SER A 22 0.84 2.90 23.02
CA SER A 22 0.92 3.18 24.45
C SER A 22 0.32 4.54 24.73
N GLY A 23 -0.39 4.68 25.83
CA GLY A 23 -1.01 5.95 26.19
C GLY A 23 -1.71 5.90 27.55
N ASN A 24 -2.53 6.90 27.80
CA ASN A 24 -3.38 6.98 28.98
C ASN A 24 -4.86 6.97 28.59
N LEU A 25 -5.68 6.20 29.32
CA LEU A 25 -7.11 6.07 29.05
C LEU A 25 -7.86 7.42 29.07
N LEU A 26 -7.39 8.40 29.85
CA LEU A 26 -8.06 9.69 30.00
C LEU A 26 -7.84 10.64 28.81
N ASN A 27 -6.66 10.63 28.21
CA ASN A 27 -6.23 11.64 27.25
C ASN A 27 -6.11 11.10 25.81
N ASP A 28 -5.75 9.82 25.68
CA ASP A 28 -5.31 9.26 24.39
C ASP A 28 -6.36 8.33 23.75
N MET A 29 -7.57 8.26 24.34
CA MET A 29 -8.69 7.47 23.81
C MET A 29 -9.59 8.32 22.92
N SER A 30 -10.03 7.74 21.81
CA SER A 30 -11.01 8.32 20.89
C SER A 30 -12.13 7.31 20.65
N PRO A 31 -13.37 7.54 21.13
CA PRO A 31 -13.83 8.70 21.89
C PRO A 31 -13.22 8.80 23.29
N PRO A 32 -13.13 10.01 23.88
CA PRO A 32 -12.61 10.19 25.22
C PRO A 32 -13.51 9.52 26.25
N VAL A 33 -12.91 8.99 27.32
CA VAL A 33 -13.65 8.36 28.43
C VAL A 33 -14.56 9.38 29.13
N ASN A 34 -14.02 10.56 29.38
CA ASN A 34 -14.80 11.67 29.92
C ASN A 34 -15.38 12.47 28.76
N PRO A 35 -16.71 12.63 28.67
CA PRO A 35 -17.31 13.47 27.65
C PRO A 35 -16.80 14.92 27.78
N PRO A 36 -16.79 15.70 26.70
CA PRO A 36 -16.32 17.07 26.75
C PRO A 36 -17.19 17.91 27.69
N ARG A 37 -16.57 18.86 28.41
CA ARG A 37 -17.26 19.80 29.32
C ARG A 37 -18.24 20.72 28.59
N GLU A 38 -17.93 21.03 27.34
CA GLU A 38 -18.73 21.89 26.49
C GLU A 38 -19.02 21.18 25.17
N ILE A 39 -20.26 21.26 24.72
CA ILE A 39 -20.71 20.78 23.41
C ILE A 39 -21.18 21.96 22.56
N GLU A 40 -21.17 21.78 21.25
CA GLU A 40 -21.78 22.73 20.33
C GLU A 40 -23.31 22.72 20.54
N ASP A 41 -23.93 23.90 20.62
CA ASP A 41 -25.37 24.03 20.81
C ASP A 41 -26.10 23.53 19.57
N PRO A 42 -26.87 22.43 19.66
CA PRO A 42 -27.58 21.88 18.51
C PRO A 42 -28.71 22.79 18.01
N ASN A 43 -29.13 23.79 18.81
CA ASN A 43 -30.17 24.74 18.44
C ASN A 43 -29.61 26.05 17.87
N ASP A 44 -28.30 26.26 17.97
CA ASP A 44 -27.68 27.46 17.39
C ASP A 44 -27.55 27.26 15.89
N GLN A 45 -27.97 28.26 15.13
CA GLN A 45 -27.95 28.24 13.68
C GLN A 45 -27.14 29.40 13.16
N LYS A 46 -26.46 29.15 12.04
CA LYS A 46 -25.73 30.18 11.33
C LYS A 46 -26.67 31.33 10.95
N PRO A 47 -26.39 32.57 11.36
CA PRO A 47 -27.16 33.73 10.91
C PRO A 47 -27.06 33.91 9.38
N GLU A 48 -28.14 34.36 8.75
CA GLU A 48 -28.18 34.59 7.29
C GLU A 48 -27.21 35.71 6.85
N ASP A 49 -26.93 36.66 7.73
CA ASP A 49 -26.00 37.78 7.52
C ASP A 49 -24.52 37.40 7.74
N TRP A 50 -24.23 36.17 8.14
CA TRP A 50 -22.87 35.70 8.36
C TRP A 50 -22.18 35.29 7.06
N ASP A 51 -21.28 36.15 6.56
CA ASP A 51 -20.50 35.87 5.36
C ASP A 51 -19.21 35.10 5.67
N GLU A 52 -19.17 33.83 5.25
CA GLU A 52 -18.02 32.93 5.36
C GLU A 52 -17.14 32.94 4.12
N ARG A 53 -17.49 33.72 3.09
CA ARG A 53 -16.69 33.78 1.86
C ARG A 53 -15.50 34.68 2.11
N PRO A 54 -14.26 34.14 2.12
CA PRO A 54 -13.07 34.96 2.32
C PRO A 54 -12.86 35.92 1.14
N LYS A 55 -13.29 35.52 -0.06
CA LYS A 55 -13.18 36.31 -1.28
C LYS A 55 -14.53 36.41 -1.98
N ILE A 56 -14.82 37.60 -2.50
CA ILE A 56 -16.00 37.89 -3.30
C ILE A 56 -15.57 38.40 -4.68
N PRO A 57 -16.38 38.19 -5.73
CA PRO A 57 -16.14 38.84 -7.02
C PRO A 57 -16.14 40.35 -6.83
N ASP A 58 -15.18 41.03 -7.45
CA ASP A 58 -15.08 42.48 -7.43
C ASP A 58 -16.35 43.11 -8.02
N PRO A 59 -17.14 43.87 -7.23
CA PRO A 59 -18.37 44.50 -7.72
C PRO A 59 -18.10 45.65 -8.70
N ASP A 60 -16.89 46.22 -8.69
CA ASP A 60 -16.50 47.33 -9.56
C ASP A 60 -15.87 46.84 -10.87
N ALA A 61 -15.54 45.56 -10.96
CA ALA A 61 -15.04 44.97 -12.19
C ALA A 61 -16.15 44.83 -13.22
N VAL A 62 -15.94 45.41 -14.40
CA VAL A 62 -16.85 45.31 -15.54
C VAL A 62 -16.19 44.47 -16.63
N LYS A 63 -17.01 43.65 -17.29
CA LYS A 63 -16.59 42.88 -18.46
C LYS A 63 -16.01 43.82 -19.52
N PRO A 64 -14.77 43.58 -20.01
CA PRO A 64 -14.20 44.37 -21.11
C PRO A 64 -15.01 44.21 -22.40
N ASP A 65 -15.11 45.28 -23.20
CA ASP A 65 -15.83 45.26 -24.48
C ASP A 65 -15.21 44.28 -25.50
N ASP A 66 -13.91 43.98 -25.38
CA ASP A 66 -13.16 43.03 -26.23
C ASP A 66 -13.34 41.56 -25.78
N TRP A 67 -14.27 41.28 -24.86
CA TRP A 67 -14.54 39.94 -24.37
C TRP A 67 -15.83 39.39 -24.98
N ASP A 68 -15.71 38.63 -26.06
CA ASP A 68 -16.84 37.91 -26.64
C ASP A 68 -17.09 36.59 -25.88
N GLU A 69 -18.27 36.45 -25.28
CA GLU A 69 -18.68 35.23 -24.54
C GLU A 69 -19.44 34.24 -25.41
N ASP A 70 -19.96 34.69 -26.55
CA ASP A 70 -20.73 33.87 -27.49
C ASP A 70 -19.81 33.23 -28.55
N ALA A 71 -18.55 33.65 -28.60
CA ALA A 71 -17.52 33.01 -29.41
C ALA A 71 -17.46 31.50 -29.06
N PRO A 72 -17.57 30.61 -30.06
CA PRO A 72 -17.45 29.18 -29.81
C PRO A 72 -16.00 28.82 -29.49
N ALA A 73 -15.80 27.86 -28.58
CA ALA A 73 -14.47 27.35 -28.23
C ALA A 73 -13.76 26.71 -29.42
N LYS A 74 -14.53 26.13 -30.32
CA LYS A 74 -14.05 25.44 -31.50
C LYS A 74 -14.71 26.02 -32.75
N ILE A 75 -13.90 26.27 -33.78
CA ILE A 75 -14.35 26.68 -35.11
C ILE A 75 -13.94 25.62 -36.13
N ALA A 76 -14.70 25.48 -37.21
CA ALA A 76 -14.32 24.57 -38.27
C ALA A 76 -13.02 25.05 -38.94
N ASP A 77 -12.10 24.13 -39.20
CA ASP A 77 -10.88 24.45 -39.93
C ASP A 77 -11.22 24.72 -41.40
N GLU A 78 -11.04 25.97 -41.83
CA GLU A 78 -11.24 26.37 -43.22
C GLU A 78 -10.16 25.81 -44.15
N ASN A 79 -8.96 25.53 -43.61
CA ASN A 79 -7.83 24.98 -44.36
C ASN A 79 -7.89 23.45 -44.49
N ALA A 80 -8.73 22.78 -43.69
CA ALA A 80 -8.92 21.36 -43.81
C ALA A 80 -9.63 21.02 -45.12
N VAL A 81 -8.94 20.26 -45.96
CA VAL A 81 -9.49 19.72 -47.21
C VAL A 81 -9.93 18.29 -46.97
N LYS A 82 -11.11 17.95 -47.46
CA LYS A 82 -11.64 16.60 -47.41
C LYS A 82 -10.72 15.62 -48.17
N PRO A 83 -10.30 14.49 -47.59
CA PRO A 83 -9.46 13.51 -48.27
C PRO A 83 -10.11 12.95 -49.55
N GLU A 84 -9.31 12.72 -50.58
CA GLU A 84 -9.75 12.04 -51.80
C GLU A 84 -10.07 10.58 -51.49
N GLY A 85 -11.26 10.10 -51.89
CA GLY A 85 -11.71 8.72 -51.63
C GLY A 85 -12.63 8.53 -50.41
N TRP A 86 -13.06 9.62 -49.76
CA TRP A 86 -14.07 9.58 -48.70
C TRP A 86 -15.43 9.12 -49.23
N LEU A 87 -16.07 8.15 -48.56
CA LEU A 87 -17.34 7.55 -48.97
C LEU A 87 -18.53 8.26 -48.30
N ASP A 88 -19.09 9.30 -48.92
CA ASP A 88 -20.23 10.06 -48.33
C ASP A 88 -21.55 9.29 -48.29
N ASP A 89 -21.76 8.39 -49.25
CA ASP A 89 -23.02 7.68 -49.45
C ASP A 89 -23.15 6.43 -48.55
N GLU A 90 -22.06 6.01 -47.91
CA GLU A 90 -22.03 4.83 -47.02
C GLU A 90 -21.97 5.30 -45.57
N PRO A 91 -22.85 4.79 -44.68
CA PRO A 91 -22.80 5.16 -43.26
C PRO A 91 -21.55 4.58 -42.60
N GLU A 92 -21.05 5.28 -41.57
CA GLU A 92 -19.90 4.86 -40.77
C GLU A 92 -20.19 3.57 -39.99
N TYR A 93 -21.44 3.41 -39.56
CA TYR A 93 -21.93 2.23 -38.86
C TYR A 93 -23.10 1.58 -39.61
N VAL A 94 -23.13 0.25 -39.60
CA VAL A 94 -24.21 -0.57 -40.14
C VAL A 94 -24.73 -1.49 -39.04
N ALA A 95 -26.01 -1.85 -39.10
CA ALA A 95 -26.57 -2.86 -38.21
C ALA A 95 -25.84 -4.20 -38.40
N ASP A 96 -25.49 -4.86 -37.30
CA ASP A 96 -24.87 -6.17 -37.31
C ASP A 96 -25.83 -7.20 -37.94
N PRO A 97 -25.46 -7.82 -39.09
CA PRO A 97 -26.32 -8.81 -39.75
C PRO A 97 -26.44 -10.12 -38.98
N ASP A 98 -25.52 -10.38 -38.04
CA ASP A 98 -25.48 -11.62 -37.25
C ASP A 98 -26.11 -11.44 -35.85
N ALA A 99 -26.55 -10.23 -35.50
CA ALA A 99 -27.25 -9.98 -34.26
C ALA A 99 -28.71 -10.43 -34.37
N GLU A 100 -29.12 -11.31 -33.46
CA GLU A 100 -30.50 -11.75 -33.30
C GLU A 100 -31.14 -11.12 -32.06
N LYS A 101 -32.44 -10.83 -32.15
CA LYS A 101 -33.23 -10.34 -31.02
C LYS A 101 -33.25 -11.41 -29.91
N PRO A 102 -32.90 -11.06 -28.66
CA PRO A 102 -33.00 -11.99 -27.54
C PRO A 102 -34.43 -12.49 -27.32
N GLU A 103 -34.59 -13.76 -26.94
CA GLU A 103 -35.91 -14.37 -26.68
C GLU A 103 -36.66 -13.73 -25.49
N ASP A 104 -35.92 -13.12 -24.56
CA ASP A 104 -36.44 -12.43 -23.38
C ASP A 104 -36.70 -10.93 -23.61
N TRP A 105 -36.61 -10.45 -24.86
CA TRP A 105 -36.87 -9.04 -25.18
C TRP A 105 -38.36 -8.76 -25.35
N ASP A 106 -38.91 -7.90 -24.49
CA ASP A 106 -40.31 -7.50 -24.52
C ASP A 106 -40.47 -6.12 -25.16
N GLU A 107 -41.11 -6.02 -26.33
CA GLU A 107 -41.27 -4.74 -27.04
C GLU A 107 -42.18 -3.72 -26.31
N ASP A 108 -43.08 -4.19 -25.42
CA ASP A 108 -43.97 -3.31 -24.65
C ASP A 108 -43.25 -2.69 -23.45
N MET A 109 -42.27 -3.41 -22.88
CA MET A 109 -41.48 -2.96 -21.72
C MET A 109 -40.12 -2.35 -22.10
N ASP A 110 -39.42 -2.94 -23.07
CA ASP A 110 -38.04 -2.59 -23.48
C ASP A 110 -37.98 -1.76 -24.77
N GLY A 111 -39.09 -1.68 -25.53
CA GLY A 111 -39.21 -0.93 -26.79
C GLY A 111 -38.86 -1.73 -28.06
N GLU A 112 -38.89 -1.09 -29.22
CA GLU A 112 -38.51 -1.73 -30.49
C GLU A 112 -37.02 -2.14 -30.45
N TRP A 113 -36.74 -3.41 -30.74
CA TRP A 113 -35.38 -3.92 -30.75
C TRP A 113 -34.62 -3.40 -31.98
N GLU A 114 -33.47 -2.76 -31.74
CA GLU A 114 -32.54 -2.34 -32.78
C GLU A 114 -31.22 -3.14 -32.67
N ALA A 115 -30.75 -3.67 -33.80
CA ALA A 115 -29.49 -4.41 -33.84
C ALA A 115 -28.30 -3.51 -33.46
N PRO A 116 -27.29 -4.05 -32.76
CA PRO A 116 -26.04 -3.35 -32.48
C PRO A 116 -25.40 -2.79 -33.75
N GLN A 117 -24.87 -1.57 -33.65
CA GLN A 117 -24.20 -0.90 -34.76
C GLN A 117 -22.72 -1.32 -34.80
N ILE A 118 -22.29 -1.94 -35.90
CA ILE A 118 -20.90 -2.31 -36.17
C ILE A 118 -20.27 -1.37 -37.19
N ALA A 119 -18.94 -1.20 -37.13
CA ALA A 119 -18.23 -0.40 -38.12
C ALA A 119 -18.41 -1.01 -39.52
N ASN A 120 -18.78 -0.20 -40.51
CA ASN A 120 -19.01 -0.68 -41.87
C ASN A 120 -17.69 -1.21 -42.47
N PRO A 121 -17.60 -2.49 -42.88
CA PRO A 121 -16.36 -3.08 -43.41
C PRO A 121 -15.81 -2.36 -44.64
N LYS A 122 -16.67 -1.68 -45.42
CA LYS A 122 -16.23 -0.88 -46.57
C LYS A 122 -15.38 0.32 -46.15
N CYS A 123 -15.61 0.83 -44.94
CA CYS A 123 -14.94 2.01 -44.39
C CYS A 123 -13.53 1.73 -43.90
N GLU A 124 -13.18 0.47 -43.61
CA GLU A 124 -11.81 0.07 -43.27
C GLU A 124 -10.84 0.24 -44.44
N THR A 125 -11.36 0.14 -45.67
CA THR A 125 -10.56 0.27 -46.91
C THR A 125 -10.49 1.70 -47.45
N ALA A 126 -11.29 2.62 -46.90
CA ALA A 126 -11.38 4.01 -47.32
C ALA A 126 -10.82 4.96 -46.23
N PRO A 127 -10.46 6.21 -46.56
CA PRO A 127 -10.02 7.20 -45.56
C PRO A 127 -11.10 7.57 -44.53
N GLY A 128 -12.37 7.32 -44.84
CA GLY A 128 -13.52 7.52 -43.95
C GLY A 128 -14.85 7.39 -44.70
N CYS A 129 -15.92 7.32 -43.92
CA CYS A 129 -17.29 7.12 -44.39
C CYS A 129 -18.27 8.09 -43.72
N GLY A 130 -19.45 8.22 -44.30
CA GLY A 130 -20.52 9.09 -43.83
C GLY A 130 -20.32 10.54 -44.26
N THR A 131 -21.14 11.45 -43.73
CA THR A 131 -21.03 12.88 -44.08
C THR A 131 -19.75 13.47 -43.49
N TRP A 132 -18.81 13.88 -44.35
CA TRP A 132 -17.55 14.47 -43.88
C TRP A 132 -17.81 15.75 -43.07
N GLN A 133 -17.40 15.73 -41.80
CA GLN A 133 -17.40 16.90 -40.94
C GLN A 133 -15.99 17.51 -40.91
N ARG A 134 -15.92 18.83 -41.10
CA ARG A 134 -14.65 19.56 -41.00
C ARG A 134 -14.09 19.39 -39.58
N PRO A 135 -12.78 19.12 -39.43
CA PRO A 135 -12.17 19.07 -38.11
C PRO A 135 -12.31 20.44 -37.43
N MET A 136 -12.57 20.38 -36.14
CA MET A 136 -12.81 21.56 -35.31
C MET A 136 -11.50 21.99 -34.63
N ILE A 137 -11.02 23.19 -34.93
CA ILE A 137 -9.81 23.78 -34.34
C ILE A 137 -10.16 24.75 -33.21
N ASP A 138 -9.22 24.97 -32.29
CA ASP A 138 -9.38 25.95 -31.21
C ASP A 138 -9.49 27.37 -31.78
N ASN A 139 -10.53 28.09 -31.34
CA ASN A 139 -10.74 29.48 -31.72
C ASN A 139 -9.79 30.38 -30.93
N PRO A 140 -8.84 31.09 -31.57
CA PRO A 140 -7.90 31.97 -30.86
C PRO A 140 -8.59 33.12 -30.10
N ASN A 141 -9.80 33.49 -30.51
CA ASN A 141 -10.58 34.56 -29.88
C ASN A 141 -11.47 34.06 -28.74
N TYR A 142 -11.53 32.75 -28.49
CA TYR A 142 -12.33 32.21 -27.40
C TYR A 142 -11.70 32.53 -26.05
N LYS A 143 -12.35 33.40 -25.28
CA LYS A 143 -11.94 33.75 -23.91
C LYS A 143 -12.83 33.09 -22.86
N GLY A 144 -13.95 32.46 -23.26
CA GLY A 144 -14.92 31.84 -22.35
C GLY A 144 -15.85 32.85 -21.68
N LYS A 145 -16.56 32.44 -20.62
CA LYS A 145 -17.38 33.37 -19.83
C LYS A 145 -16.49 34.24 -18.96
N TRP A 146 -16.67 35.55 -19.01
CA TRP A 146 -15.91 36.49 -18.22
C TRP A 146 -16.25 36.30 -16.74
N LYS A 147 -15.22 36.28 -15.89
CA LYS A 147 -15.38 36.22 -14.44
C LYS A 147 -14.62 37.40 -13.83
N PRO A 148 -15.25 38.18 -12.95
CA PRO A 148 -14.56 39.27 -12.25
C PRO A 148 -13.42 38.71 -11.38
N PRO A 149 -12.35 39.49 -11.14
CA PRO A 149 -11.31 39.14 -10.18
C PRO A 149 -11.92 38.98 -8.78
N MET A 150 -11.35 38.08 -7.99
CA MET A 150 -11.81 37.83 -6.61
C MET A 150 -11.03 38.72 -5.65
N ILE A 151 -11.71 39.61 -4.94
CA ILE A 151 -11.16 40.50 -3.91
C ILE A 151 -11.49 39.98 -2.51
N ASP A 152 -10.69 40.38 -1.52
CA ASP A 152 -10.94 40.00 -0.13
C ASP A 152 -12.23 40.66 0.37
N ASN A 153 -13.07 39.85 1.01
CA ASN A 153 -14.37 40.30 1.49
C ASN A 153 -14.23 41.07 2.81
N VAL A 154 -14.57 42.36 2.79
CA VAL A 154 -14.55 43.22 3.99
C VAL A 154 -15.51 42.72 5.07
N ASN A 155 -16.59 42.03 4.68
CA ASN A 155 -17.60 41.48 5.60
C ASN A 155 -17.31 40.02 6.02
N TYR A 156 -16.12 39.49 5.73
CA TYR A 156 -15.76 38.12 6.13
C TYR A 156 -15.67 38.02 7.65
N GLN A 157 -16.58 37.24 8.25
CA GLN A 157 -16.66 37.05 9.70
C GLN A 157 -15.95 35.77 10.18
N GLY A 158 -15.33 35.02 9.27
CA GLY A 158 -14.75 33.71 9.55
C GLY A 158 -15.72 32.57 9.24
N ILE A 159 -15.26 31.34 9.39
CA ILE A 159 -16.13 30.16 9.31
C ILE A 159 -16.98 30.15 10.58
N TRP A 160 -18.29 30.17 10.44
CA TRP A 160 -19.22 30.15 11.55
C TRP A 160 -19.08 28.83 12.31
N LYS A 161 -19.13 28.90 13.63
CA LYS A 161 -19.21 27.74 14.51
C LYS A 161 -20.33 27.97 15.52
N PRO A 162 -21.12 26.94 15.86
CA PRO A 162 -22.12 27.05 16.91
C PRO A 162 -21.49 27.53 18.22
N ARG A 163 -22.27 28.24 19.03
CA ARG A 163 -21.86 28.55 20.40
C ARG A 163 -21.63 27.27 21.19
N LYS A 164 -20.64 27.31 22.09
CA LYS A 164 -20.40 26.23 23.04
C LYS A 164 -21.30 26.40 24.25
N ILE A 165 -22.05 25.36 24.59
CA ILE A 165 -22.87 25.28 25.80
C ILE A 165 -22.32 24.22 26.75
N PRO A 166 -22.52 24.37 28.07
CA PRO A 166 -22.18 23.31 29.01
C PRO A 166 -22.88 22.01 28.64
N ASN A 167 -22.13 20.91 28.63
CA ASN A 167 -22.67 19.60 28.31
C ASN A 167 -23.53 19.07 29.48
N PRO A 168 -24.85 18.85 29.30
CA PRO A 168 -25.71 18.33 30.35
C PRO A 168 -25.34 16.91 30.78
N ASP A 169 -24.72 16.13 29.88
CA ASP A 169 -24.28 14.75 30.10
C ASP A 169 -22.81 14.67 30.55
N PHE A 170 -22.22 15.80 30.95
CA PHE A 170 -20.83 15.81 31.44
C PHE A 170 -20.70 15.01 32.73
N PHE A 171 -19.77 14.06 32.73
CA PHE A 171 -19.26 13.42 33.93
C PHE A 171 -17.73 13.40 33.90
N GLU A 172 -17.13 13.31 35.07
CA GLU A 172 -15.68 13.26 35.24
C GLU A 172 -15.32 12.00 36.04
N ASP A 173 -14.73 11.03 35.35
CA ASP A 173 -14.08 9.87 35.97
C ASP A 173 -12.57 10.09 35.98
N LEU A 174 -11.96 10.00 37.16
CA LEU A 174 -10.52 10.16 37.36
C LEU A 174 -9.80 8.80 37.41
N GLU A 175 -10.54 7.70 37.59
CA GLU A 175 -9.98 6.35 37.71
C GLU A 175 -10.66 5.34 36.77
N PRO A 176 -10.62 5.54 35.43
CA PRO A 176 -11.19 4.60 34.45
C PRO A 176 -10.74 3.14 34.60
N PHE A 177 -9.56 2.90 35.18
CA PHE A 177 -9.07 1.56 35.47
C PHE A 177 -10.03 0.74 36.35
N LYS A 178 -10.80 1.40 37.23
CA LYS A 178 -11.76 0.75 38.14
C LYS A 178 -13.06 0.37 37.43
N MET A 179 -12.95 -0.24 36.27
CA MET A 179 -14.06 -0.77 35.48
C MET A 179 -14.73 -1.95 36.19
N THR A 180 -15.95 -2.27 35.76
CA THR A 180 -16.67 -3.44 36.27
C THR A 180 -15.91 -4.73 35.97
N PRO A 181 -15.79 -5.66 36.93
CA PRO A 181 -15.05 -6.90 36.72
C PRO A 181 -15.73 -7.76 35.65
N PHE A 182 -14.91 -8.45 34.85
CA PHE A 182 -15.38 -9.43 33.86
C PHE A 182 -15.15 -10.86 34.38
N SER A 183 -15.91 -11.82 33.86
CA SER A 183 -15.81 -13.25 34.26
C SER A 183 -15.81 -14.22 33.08
N ALA A 184 -16.00 -13.72 31.86
CA ALA A 184 -16.01 -14.51 30.65
C ALA A 184 -15.24 -13.77 29.55
N VAL A 185 -14.65 -14.54 28.65
CA VAL A 185 -14.02 -14.05 27.42
C VAL A 185 -14.85 -14.59 26.27
N GLY A 186 -15.35 -13.70 25.42
CA GLY A 186 -16.08 -14.04 24.21
C GLY A 186 -15.36 -13.52 22.98
N LEU A 187 -15.46 -14.27 21.88
CA LEU A 187 -14.98 -13.84 20.57
C LEU A 187 -16.21 -13.63 19.69
N GLU A 188 -16.59 -12.37 19.48
CA GLU A 188 -17.62 -11.98 18.51
C GLU A 188 -16.91 -11.41 17.28
N LEU A 189 -16.98 -12.13 16.15
CA LEU A 189 -16.25 -11.78 14.95
C LEU A 189 -17.16 -11.97 13.73
N TRP A 190 -17.06 -11.03 12.79
CA TRP A 190 -17.58 -11.20 11.43
C TRP A 190 -16.39 -11.47 10.51
N SER A 191 -16.41 -12.61 9.81
CA SER A 191 -15.37 -12.98 8.86
C SER A 191 -15.98 -13.54 7.58
N MET A 192 -15.30 -13.29 6.45
CA MET A 192 -15.59 -13.94 5.18
C MET A 192 -14.83 -15.27 5.01
N THR A 193 -13.73 -15.45 5.75
CA THR A 193 -12.85 -16.63 5.68
C THR A 193 -12.94 -17.46 6.96
N SER A 194 -12.86 -18.79 6.80
CA SER A 194 -12.89 -19.75 7.91
C SER A 194 -11.54 -19.95 8.61
N ASP A 195 -10.44 -19.61 7.94
CA ASP A 195 -9.10 -20.06 8.32
C ASP A 195 -8.40 -19.08 9.26
N ILE A 196 -9.10 -18.72 10.35
CA ILE A 196 -8.55 -17.86 11.41
C ILE A 196 -8.24 -18.73 12.62
N PHE A 197 -6.97 -18.77 13.00
CA PHE A 197 -6.50 -19.55 14.15
C PHE A 197 -6.30 -18.66 15.37
N PHE A 198 -7.00 -18.99 16.46
CA PHE A 198 -6.81 -18.36 17.75
C PHE A 198 -6.26 -19.38 18.74
N ASP A 199 -5.18 -19.03 19.44
CA ASP A 199 -4.54 -19.86 20.44
C ASP A 199 -3.85 -19.00 21.49
N ASN A 200 -3.42 -19.63 22.59
CA ASN A 200 -2.65 -19.06 23.68
C ASN A 200 -3.36 -17.90 24.41
N PHE A 201 -4.67 -18.04 24.64
CA PHE A 201 -5.40 -17.11 25.50
C PHE A 201 -4.89 -17.17 26.94
N ILE A 202 -4.34 -16.06 27.43
CA ILE A 202 -3.90 -15.88 28.80
C ILE A 202 -4.42 -14.55 29.34
N ILE A 203 -4.92 -14.58 30.58
CA ILE A 203 -5.31 -13.39 31.34
C ILE A 203 -4.66 -13.52 32.71
N CYS A 204 -3.80 -12.56 33.05
CA CYS A 204 -3.11 -12.53 34.31
C CYS A 204 -2.93 -11.08 34.79
N THR A 205 -2.56 -10.92 36.05
CA THR A 205 -2.32 -9.61 36.68
C THR A 205 -0.86 -9.19 36.62
N GLU A 206 0.06 -10.13 36.36
CA GLU A 206 1.49 -9.91 36.39
C GLU A 206 2.07 -9.99 34.99
N ARG A 207 2.76 -8.93 34.57
CA ARG A 207 3.36 -8.83 33.23
C ARG A 207 4.40 -9.94 32.96
N ALA A 208 5.24 -10.25 33.95
CA ALA A 208 6.28 -11.27 33.80
C ALA A 208 5.71 -12.64 33.41
N VAL A 209 4.56 -13.02 33.99
CA VAL A 209 3.90 -14.29 33.67
C VAL A 209 3.39 -14.31 32.22
N ALA A 210 2.88 -13.18 31.73
CA ALA A 210 2.46 -13.06 30.33
C ALA A 210 3.64 -13.13 29.36
N ASP A 211 4.76 -12.48 29.71
CA ASP A 211 5.97 -12.45 28.88
C ASP A 211 6.63 -13.85 28.80
N ASP A 212 6.76 -14.54 29.93
CA ASP A 212 7.29 -15.91 29.99
C ASP A 212 6.41 -16.90 29.19
N TRP A 213 5.08 -16.80 29.35
CA TRP A 213 4.13 -17.61 28.56
C TRP A 213 4.21 -17.31 27.07
N ALA A 214 4.41 -16.04 26.70
CA ALA A 214 4.56 -15.63 25.31
C ALA A 214 5.87 -16.15 24.70
N SER A 215 6.97 -16.19 25.46
CA SER A 215 8.23 -16.77 24.99
C SER A 215 8.14 -18.29 24.82
N ASP A 216 7.49 -18.98 25.77
CA ASP A 216 7.37 -20.44 25.76
C ASP A 216 6.38 -20.93 24.69
N GLY A 217 5.31 -20.19 24.41
CA GLY A 217 4.34 -20.52 23.38
C GLY A 217 4.69 -19.91 22.02
N TRP A 218 4.29 -18.64 21.85
CA TRP A 218 4.41 -17.95 20.57
C TRP A 218 5.86 -17.78 20.12
N GLY A 219 6.80 -17.51 21.04
CA GLY A 219 8.22 -17.35 20.71
C GLY A 219 8.82 -18.59 20.06
N LEU A 220 8.53 -19.78 20.60
CA LEU A 220 8.96 -21.06 20.01
C LEU A 220 8.29 -21.30 18.64
N LYS A 221 6.98 -21.06 18.54
CA LYS A 221 6.26 -21.21 17.27
C LYS A 221 6.80 -20.26 16.21
N LYS A 222 7.04 -19.00 16.54
CA LYS A 222 7.58 -18.01 15.62
C LYS A 222 9.01 -18.35 15.18
N ALA A 223 9.83 -18.88 16.08
CA ALA A 223 11.17 -19.37 15.74
C ALA A 223 11.12 -20.60 14.82
N ALA A 224 10.20 -21.54 15.07
CA ALA A 224 9.99 -22.71 14.22
C ALA A 224 9.43 -22.33 12.84
N ASP A 225 8.43 -21.45 12.79
CA ASP A 225 7.85 -20.92 11.55
C ASP A 225 8.91 -20.15 10.74
N GLY A 226 9.71 -19.30 11.40
CA GLY A 226 10.81 -18.59 10.75
C GLY A 226 11.94 -19.51 10.26
N ALA A 227 12.12 -20.69 10.88
CA ALA A 227 13.06 -21.72 10.41
C ALA A 227 12.48 -22.60 9.30
N ALA A 228 11.16 -22.77 9.26
CA ALA A 228 10.43 -23.51 8.24
C ALA A 228 10.17 -22.67 6.97
N GLU A 229 10.11 -21.34 7.09
CA GLU A 229 10.11 -20.45 5.94
C GLU A 229 11.43 -20.64 5.17
N PRO A 230 11.37 -21.00 3.87
CA PRO A 230 12.58 -21.17 3.08
C PRO A 230 13.28 -19.82 3.03
N GLY A 231 14.45 -19.72 3.67
CA GLY A 231 15.27 -18.51 3.59
C GLY A 231 15.52 -18.12 2.15
N VAL A 232 16.04 -16.91 1.90
CA VAL A 232 16.22 -16.37 0.53
C VAL A 232 16.90 -17.37 -0.43
N VAL A 233 17.85 -18.16 0.07
CA VAL A 233 18.52 -19.24 -0.69
C VAL A 233 17.57 -20.40 -1.01
N GLY A 234 16.75 -20.83 -0.06
CA GLY A 234 15.72 -21.86 -0.26
C GLY A 234 14.65 -21.41 -1.27
N GLN A 235 14.23 -20.15 -1.21
CA GLN A 235 13.31 -19.58 -2.20
C GLN A 235 13.96 -19.48 -3.59
N MET A 236 15.24 -19.10 -3.66
CA MET A 236 16.00 -19.08 -4.90
C MET A 236 16.18 -20.48 -5.49
N MET A 237 16.46 -21.50 -4.67
CA MET A 237 16.60 -22.88 -5.12
C MET A 237 15.26 -23.46 -5.59
N ALA A 238 14.18 -23.27 -4.84
CA ALA A 238 12.83 -23.70 -5.25
C ALA A 238 12.41 -23.04 -6.57
N ALA A 239 12.66 -21.73 -6.74
CA ALA A 239 12.40 -21.04 -8.00
C ALA A 239 13.25 -21.58 -9.16
N ALA A 240 14.49 -22.00 -8.90
CA ALA A 240 15.38 -22.56 -9.91
C ALA A 240 15.04 -24.01 -10.30
N GLU A 241 14.37 -24.76 -9.43
CA GLU A 241 13.79 -26.07 -9.76
C GLU A 241 12.59 -25.95 -10.69
N GLU A 242 11.70 -24.98 -10.46
CA GLU A 242 10.57 -24.71 -11.37
C GLU A 242 11.03 -24.15 -12.73
N ARG A 243 12.14 -23.40 -12.73
CA ARG A 243 12.65 -22.69 -13.91
C ARG A 243 14.16 -22.91 -14.05
N PRO A 244 14.58 -23.99 -14.75
CA PRO A 244 15.99 -24.35 -14.85
C PRO A 244 16.92 -23.27 -15.43
N TRP A 245 16.40 -22.33 -16.21
CA TRP A 245 17.18 -21.21 -16.75
C TRP A 245 17.64 -20.19 -15.68
N LEU A 246 17.00 -20.16 -14.51
CA LEU A 246 17.42 -19.29 -13.41
C LEU A 246 18.79 -19.68 -12.85
N TRP A 247 19.20 -20.96 -12.95
CA TRP A 247 20.57 -21.36 -12.61
C TRP A 247 21.61 -20.64 -13.44
N VAL A 248 21.35 -20.42 -14.73
CA VAL A 248 22.26 -19.69 -15.62
C VAL A 248 22.35 -18.22 -15.20
N VAL A 249 21.23 -17.62 -14.80
CA VAL A 249 21.19 -16.25 -14.30
C VAL A 249 21.95 -16.13 -12.99
N TYR A 250 21.73 -17.03 -12.03
CA TYR A 250 22.42 -17.03 -10.74
C TYR A 250 23.93 -17.26 -10.88
N ILE A 251 24.34 -18.18 -11.76
CA ILE A 251 25.75 -18.40 -12.06
C ILE A 251 26.35 -17.16 -12.71
N LEU A 252 25.66 -16.48 -13.64
CA LEU A 252 26.16 -15.25 -14.23
C LEU A 252 26.26 -14.11 -13.20
N THR A 253 25.26 -13.92 -12.35
CA THR A 253 25.26 -12.84 -11.35
C THR A 253 26.32 -13.02 -10.27
N VAL A 254 26.71 -14.25 -9.95
CA VAL A 254 27.81 -14.53 -9.00
C VAL A 254 29.17 -14.60 -9.69
N ALA A 255 29.27 -15.30 -10.83
CA ALA A 255 30.54 -15.51 -11.51
C ALA A 255 31.08 -14.24 -12.18
N LEU A 256 30.23 -13.36 -12.71
CA LEU A 256 30.65 -12.12 -13.36
C LEU A 256 31.36 -11.17 -12.39
N PRO A 257 30.81 -10.82 -11.21
CA PRO A 257 31.54 -10.00 -10.24
C PRO A 257 32.77 -10.70 -9.66
N VAL A 258 32.73 -12.01 -9.39
CA VAL A 258 33.92 -12.75 -8.92
C VAL A 258 35.02 -12.77 -9.99
N PHE A 259 34.67 -12.98 -11.25
CA PHE A 259 35.60 -12.93 -12.37
C PHE A 259 36.18 -11.53 -12.57
N LEU A 260 35.37 -10.48 -12.46
CA LEU A 260 35.85 -9.10 -12.49
C LEU A 260 36.81 -8.81 -11.34
N VAL A 261 36.50 -9.27 -10.12
CA VAL A 261 37.38 -9.12 -8.95
C VAL A 261 38.71 -9.88 -9.15
N VAL A 262 38.67 -11.12 -9.64
CA VAL A 262 39.90 -11.89 -9.94
C VAL A 262 40.71 -11.27 -11.07
N LEU A 263 40.08 -10.75 -12.12
CA LEU A 263 40.78 -10.03 -13.18
C LEU A 263 41.41 -8.73 -12.67
N PHE A 264 40.72 -7.98 -11.81
CA PHE A 264 41.23 -6.71 -11.28
C PHE A 264 42.29 -6.91 -10.20
N CYS A 265 42.16 -7.94 -9.36
CA CYS A 265 43.09 -8.24 -8.26
C CYS A 265 44.28 -9.12 -8.69
N CYS A 266 44.14 -9.99 -9.69
CA CYS A 266 45.20 -10.94 -10.09
C CYS A 266 45.88 -10.62 -11.44
N SER A 267 45.50 -9.56 -12.16
CA SER A 267 46.15 -9.18 -13.44
C SER A 267 46.90 -7.83 -13.41
N GLY A 268 47.50 -7.48 -12.27
CA GLY A 268 48.36 -6.30 -12.09
C GLY A 268 49.88 -6.56 -12.13
N LYS A 269 50.46 -6.70 -13.34
CA LYS A 269 51.81 -6.28 -13.80
C LYS A 269 53.12 -6.76 -13.12
N LYS A 270 53.89 -7.56 -13.88
CA LYS A 270 55.38 -7.61 -13.86
C LYS A 270 55.97 -6.32 -14.46
N GLN A 271 57.09 -5.81 -13.92
CA GLN A 271 57.94 -4.78 -14.53
C GLN A 271 59.34 -5.35 -14.88
N PRO A 272 60.05 -4.79 -15.89
CA PRO A 272 61.30 -5.33 -16.43
C PRO A 272 62.57 -4.89 -15.68
N SER A 273 63.70 -5.49 -16.08
CA SER A 273 65.00 -5.60 -15.41
C SER A 273 65.87 -4.34 -15.27
N ALA A 274 66.63 -4.33 -14.15
CA ALA A 274 68.00 -3.84 -13.93
C ALA A 274 68.40 -2.43 -14.42
N ALA A 275 68.52 -1.50 -13.46
CA ALA A 275 69.40 -0.34 -13.56
C ALA A 275 70.28 -0.25 -12.30
N GLU A 276 71.60 -0.25 -12.53
CA GLU A 276 72.68 -0.23 -11.54
C GLU A 276 72.69 1.04 -10.66
N TYR A 277 72.96 0.86 -9.37
CA TYR A 277 73.22 1.94 -8.42
C TYR A 277 74.75 2.16 -8.30
N LYS A 278 75.28 3.28 -8.82
CA LYS A 278 76.68 3.70 -8.61
C LYS A 278 76.77 4.71 -7.45
N LYS A 279 77.52 4.31 -6.42
CA LYS A 279 78.06 5.13 -5.33
C LYS A 279 79.01 6.22 -5.86
N THR A 280 78.92 7.42 -5.30
CA THR A 280 79.93 8.48 -5.03
C THR A 280 79.10 9.73 -4.66
N ASP A 281 79.28 10.48 -3.58
CA ASP A 281 80.49 11.05 -2.98
C ASP A 281 80.18 11.58 -1.55
N ALA A 282 81.23 11.94 -0.79
CA ALA A 282 81.25 12.32 0.63
C ALA A 282 81.00 13.86 0.85
N PRO A 283 80.96 14.37 2.11
CA PRO A 283 80.00 15.37 2.62
C PRO A 283 80.50 16.82 2.58
N GLN A 284 79.62 17.81 2.80
CA GLN A 284 79.90 19.03 3.59
C GLN A 284 78.61 19.77 4.05
N PRO A 285 78.69 20.57 5.13
CA PRO A 285 77.62 20.74 6.13
C PRO A 285 77.11 22.19 6.24
N ASP A 286 76.36 22.41 7.33
CA ASP A 286 76.06 23.69 8.00
C ASP A 286 74.87 24.48 7.41
N VAL A 287 73.92 25.03 8.17
CA VAL A 287 73.74 25.23 9.61
C VAL A 287 72.31 25.76 9.81
N MET A 288 71.71 25.49 10.98
CA MET A 288 70.94 26.41 11.83
C MET A 288 69.75 27.17 11.19
N ASP A 289 68.58 27.29 11.80
CA ASP A 289 68.21 27.04 13.18
C ASP A 289 66.70 27.32 13.33
N GLU A 290 66.13 26.67 14.34
CA GLU A 290 65.18 27.23 15.30
C GLU A 290 63.79 27.69 14.80
N GLU A 291 62.68 27.40 15.47
CA GLU A 291 62.46 26.76 16.77
C GLU A 291 60.97 26.41 16.86
N LYS A 292 60.70 25.26 17.51
CA LYS A 292 59.70 25.02 18.59
C LYS A 292 58.22 25.26 18.30
N GLU A 293 57.26 24.55 18.90
CA GLU A 293 57.09 23.51 19.93
C GLU A 293 55.54 23.31 19.89
N GLU A 294 54.87 22.23 20.26
CA GLU A 294 55.21 20.97 20.90
C GLU A 294 53.95 20.10 20.92
N GLU A 295 54.19 18.78 21.07
CA GLU A 295 53.43 17.79 21.85
C GLU A 295 51.93 17.52 21.53
N LYS A 296 51.44 16.27 21.50
CA LYS A 296 52.02 14.97 21.89
C LYS A 296 51.15 13.82 21.36
N ASP A 297 51.83 12.74 20.96
CA ASP A 297 51.67 11.33 21.37
C ASP A 297 50.26 10.71 21.52
N LYS A 298 50.01 9.43 21.22
CA LYS A 298 50.83 8.25 20.85
C LYS A 298 49.79 7.24 20.30
N GLY A 299 50.02 6.54 19.19
CA GLY A 299 50.90 5.36 19.13
C GLY A 299 50.13 4.15 19.67
N GLY A 300 49.53 3.31 18.82
CA GLY A 300 50.16 2.10 18.27
C GLY A 300 49.57 0.86 18.97
N LYS A 301 49.61 -0.37 18.48
CA LYS A 301 50.17 -1.01 17.28
C LYS A 301 49.71 -2.49 17.31
N GLU A 302 49.56 -3.06 16.12
CA GLU A 302 49.96 -4.42 15.66
C GLU A 302 49.75 -5.65 16.57
N GLU A 303 49.02 -6.68 16.10
CA GLU A 303 49.53 -7.98 15.52
C GLU A 303 49.67 -9.04 16.63
N GLU A 304 49.55 -10.36 16.46
CA GLU A 304 49.40 -11.33 15.36
C GLU A 304 49.08 -12.70 16.05
N GLU A 305 48.47 -13.65 15.32
CA GLU A 305 48.73 -15.12 15.28
C GLU A 305 48.72 -15.97 16.59
N GLU A 306 48.44 -17.27 16.67
CA GLU A 306 48.45 -18.41 15.73
C GLU A 306 47.68 -19.61 16.37
N GLU A 307 47.74 -20.77 15.71
CA GLU A 307 46.87 -21.97 15.69
C GLU A 307 47.04 -23.07 16.80
N GLU A 308 46.30 -24.18 16.55
CA GLU A 308 46.50 -25.61 16.96
C GLU A 308 45.86 -26.09 18.30
N GLU A 309 45.36 -27.32 18.48
CA GLU A 309 45.12 -28.53 17.66
C GLU A 309 44.14 -29.48 18.43
N ALA A 310 43.53 -30.42 17.70
CA ALA A 310 43.18 -31.83 18.02
C ALA A 310 42.64 -32.28 19.40
N ASN A 311 41.55 -33.07 19.43
CA ASN A 311 41.64 -34.55 19.52
C ASN A 311 40.29 -35.29 19.36
N GLU A 312 40.39 -36.54 18.91
CA GLU A 312 39.40 -37.56 18.57
C GLU A 312 38.68 -38.24 19.77
N GLU A 313 37.52 -38.88 19.48
CA GLU A 313 37.17 -40.32 19.66
C GLU A 313 35.65 -40.49 19.90
N LYS A 314 34.85 -41.01 18.95
CA LYS A 314 34.56 -42.43 18.58
C LYS A 314 33.79 -43.26 19.62
N LEU A 315 32.59 -43.71 19.21
CA LEU A 315 31.89 -45.02 19.38
C LEU A 315 30.37 -44.75 19.37
N GLY A 316 29.48 -45.47 18.69
CA GLY A 316 29.56 -46.69 17.88
C GLY A 316 28.25 -47.47 18.00
N GLY A 317 27.58 -47.74 16.86
CA GLY A 317 26.61 -48.84 16.61
C GLY A 317 25.25 -48.77 17.34
N ALA A 318 24.16 -49.37 16.87
CA ALA A 318 23.82 -50.06 15.63
C ALA A 318 22.29 -50.33 15.65
N SER A 319 21.67 -50.34 14.46
CA SER A 319 20.56 -51.21 14.00
C SER A 319 19.29 -51.40 14.86
N GLN A 320 18.11 -51.08 14.30
CA GLN A 320 17.21 -52.13 13.79
C GLN A 320 16.08 -51.54 12.92
N GLU A 321 15.88 -52.19 11.78
CA GLU A 321 14.72 -52.15 10.89
C GLU A 321 13.50 -52.77 11.58
N GLU A 322 12.29 -52.34 11.23
CA GLU A 322 11.16 -53.24 10.92
C GLU A 322 10.09 -52.48 10.10
N GLU A 323 9.65 -53.16 9.04
CA GLU A 323 8.66 -52.79 8.01
C GLU A 323 7.24 -53.27 8.39
N GLU A 324 6.31 -53.10 7.42
CA GLU A 324 4.94 -53.65 7.23
C GLU A 324 3.81 -52.64 7.51
N GLU A 325 3.18 -52.05 6.48
CA GLU A 325 2.18 -52.58 5.50
C GLU A 325 0.80 -52.81 6.14
N GLU A 326 -0.20 -51.96 5.87
CA GLU A 326 -1.26 -52.02 4.83
C GLU A 326 -2.61 -52.45 5.45
N GLU A 327 -3.68 -51.68 5.21
CA GLU A 327 -4.92 -52.17 4.57
C GLU A 327 -5.97 -51.06 4.40
N GLU A 328 -6.50 -50.99 3.19
CA GLU A 328 -7.69 -50.25 2.75
C GLU A 328 -8.99 -50.85 3.31
N GLU A 329 -10.04 -50.04 3.46
CA GLU A 329 -11.38 -50.48 3.09
C GLU A 329 -12.20 -49.30 2.54
N GLU A 330 -12.47 -49.34 1.23
CA GLU A 330 -13.51 -48.59 0.53
C GLU A 330 -14.90 -49.11 0.93
N ARG A 331 -15.87 -48.23 1.26
CA ARG A 331 -17.30 -48.47 1.03
C ARG A 331 -18.11 -47.19 0.76
N LYS A 332 -18.54 -47.04 -0.49
CA LYS A 332 -19.81 -46.43 -0.97
C LYS A 332 -20.21 -47.23 -2.23
N PRO A 333 -21.48 -47.31 -2.70
CA PRO A 333 -22.49 -46.24 -2.66
C PRO A 333 -23.96 -46.68 -2.44
N ALA A 334 -24.84 -45.72 -2.16
CA ALA A 334 -26.25 -45.77 -2.56
C ALA A 334 -26.82 -44.34 -2.66
N SER A 335 -27.34 -44.05 -3.83
CA SER A 335 -28.10 -42.88 -4.28
C SER A 335 -29.50 -42.82 -3.66
N GLU A 336 -30.03 -41.60 -3.45
CA GLU A 336 -31.43 -41.26 -3.78
C GLU A 336 -31.61 -39.74 -3.80
N ASP A 337 -32.53 -39.33 -4.68
CA ASP A 337 -32.68 -38.04 -5.36
C ASP A 337 -33.25 -36.86 -4.54
N GLU A 338 -32.82 -35.67 -4.97
CA GLU A 338 -33.52 -34.39 -5.12
C GLU A 338 -34.71 -33.99 -4.21
N GLU A 339 -34.58 -32.85 -3.51
CA GLU A 339 -35.48 -31.69 -3.74
C GLU A 339 -34.85 -30.39 -3.20
N ASN A 340 -34.42 -29.52 -4.11
CA ASN A 340 -33.92 -28.18 -3.84
C ASN A 340 -35.08 -27.17 -3.97
N VAL A 341 -35.53 -26.59 -2.86
CA VAL A 341 -36.51 -25.48 -2.88
C VAL A 341 -35.95 -24.28 -2.13
N ASN A 342 -35.45 -23.34 -2.93
CA ASN A 342 -35.15 -21.95 -2.59
C ASN A 342 -36.30 -21.29 -1.80
N ARG A 343 -36.00 -20.80 -0.58
CA ARG A 343 -36.89 -19.90 0.17
C ARG A 343 -36.26 -18.51 0.28
N SER A 344 -36.75 -17.59 -0.55
CA SER A 344 -36.57 -16.14 -0.40
C SER A 344 -37.47 -15.56 0.71
N PRO A 345 -37.12 -14.41 1.34
CA PRO A 345 -37.84 -13.88 2.50
C PRO A 345 -39.13 -13.15 2.11
N ARG A 346 -40.24 -13.47 2.79
CA ARG A 346 -41.54 -12.79 2.62
C ARG A 346 -41.56 -11.40 3.28
N ASN A 347 -41.92 -10.40 2.49
CA ASN A 347 -42.31 -9.05 2.89
C ASN A 347 -43.46 -9.06 3.94
N ARG A 348 -43.30 -8.28 5.01
CA ARG A 348 -44.35 -7.97 6.01
C ARG A 348 -45.34 -6.96 5.45
N LYS A 349 -46.65 -7.24 5.54
CA LYS A 349 -47.73 -6.25 5.35
C LYS A 349 -47.89 -5.37 6.59
N PRO A 350 -48.24 -4.08 6.45
CA PRO A 350 -48.53 -3.20 7.58
C PRO A 350 -49.95 -3.45 8.12
N ARG A 351 -50.11 -3.31 9.44
CA ARG A 351 -51.36 -3.47 10.17
C ARG A 351 -52.09 -2.12 10.21
N LYS A 352 -53.37 -2.11 9.81
CA LYS A 352 -54.32 -1.02 10.13
C LYS A 352 -54.55 -1.01 11.64
N ASP A 353 -54.32 0.12 12.29
CA ASP A 353 -55.37 1.01 12.85
C ASP A 353 -54.75 2.35 13.26
#